data_AF-A0A2S9FUI4-F1
#
_entry.id   AF-A0A2S9FUI4-F1
#
_cell.length_a   1.000
_cell.length_b   1.000
_cell.length_c   1.000
_cell.angle_alpha   90.00
_cell.angle_beta   90.00
_cell.angle_gamma   90.00
#
_symmetry.space_group_name_H-M   'P 1'
#
loop_
_entity.id
_entity.type
_entity.pdbx_description
1 polymer ?
#
loop_
_entity_poly.entity_id
_entity_poly.type
_entity_poly.pdbx_seq_one_letter_code
_entity_poly.pdbx_strand_id
1 'polypeptide(L)'
;MPAEDFRAVIDVCLNGAFIVAKHAGRHLREGGSLVQISSLNGRQPAAGMSAYCAAKAGLSMLTQVAALEMGPRGIRVNAVAPGFVHTP
;
A
#
# COMPACT_ATOMS: atom_id res chain seq x y z
N MET A 1 3.77 -19.87 10.67
CA MET A 1 4.03 -18.47 11.05
C MET A 1 3.19 -18.14 12.29
N PRO A 2 3.82 -17.75 13.40
CA PRO A 2 3.15 -17.16 14.55
C PRO A 2 2.27 -15.95 14.20
N ALA A 3 1.22 -15.70 14.96
CA ALA A 3 0.32 -14.56 14.73
C ALA A 3 1.02 -13.20 14.96
N GLU A 4 2.08 -13.17 15.77
CA GLU A 4 2.95 -12.01 15.95
C GLU A 4 3.66 -11.61 14.65
N ASP A 5 4.34 -12.54 13.99
CA ASP A 5 5.02 -12.29 12.71
C ASP A 5 4.05 -11.81 11.63
N PHE A 6 2.84 -12.40 11.58
CA PHE A 6 1.79 -11.94 10.68
C PHE A 6 1.43 -10.47 10.94
N ARG A 7 1.20 -10.12 12.22
CA ARG A 7 0.88 -8.74 12.62
C ARG A 7 2.03 -7.78 12.31
N ALA A 8 3.27 -8.15 12.59
CA ALA A 8 4.44 -7.32 12.29
C ALA A 8 4.52 -6.96 10.80
N VAL A 9 4.28 -7.93 9.91
CA VAL A 9 4.26 -7.66 8.46
C VAL A 9 3.10 -6.76 8.06
N ILE A 10 1.90 -6.98 8.60
CA ILE A 10 0.73 -6.13 8.36
C ILE A 10 0.97 -4.70 8.84
N ASP A 11 1.54 -4.55 10.04
CA ASP A 11 1.81 -3.25 10.64
C ASP A 11 2.77 -2.43 9.78
N VAL A 12 3.83 -3.04 9.27
CA VAL A 12 4.79 -2.37 8.38
C VAL A 12 4.20 -2.11 7.00
N CYS A 13 3.67 -3.15 6.34
CA CYS A 13 3.34 -3.09 4.92
C CYS A 13 1.99 -2.44 4.61
N LEU A 14 1.04 -2.46 5.56
CA LEU A 14 -0.30 -1.92 5.38
C LEU A 14 -0.58 -0.76 6.33
N ASN A 15 -0.48 -0.96 7.64
CA ASN A 15 -0.84 0.08 8.62
C ASN A 15 0.09 1.29 8.51
N GLY A 16 1.40 1.06 8.36
CA GLY A 16 2.38 2.12 8.13
C GLY A 16 2.06 2.95 6.88
N ALA A 17 1.70 2.29 5.77
CA ALA A 17 1.33 2.96 4.53
C ALA A 17 0.04 3.78 4.68
N PHE A 18 -0.96 3.28 5.42
CA PHE A 18 -2.17 4.01 5.78
C PHE A 18 -1.86 5.26 6.61
N ILE A 19 -1.04 5.13 7.65
CA ILE A 19 -0.68 6.26 8.52
C ILE A 19 0.03 7.34 7.70
N VAL A 20 0.99 6.96 6.85
CA VAL A 20 1.66 7.91 5.95
C VAL A 20 0.65 8.58 5.02
N ALA A 21 -0.22 7.83 4.35
CA ALA A 21 -1.21 8.40 3.44
C ALA A 21 -2.18 9.36 4.14
N LYS A 22 -2.65 9.01 5.35
CA LYS A 22 -3.53 9.84 6.18
C LYS A 22 -2.90 11.20 6.51
N HIS A 23 -1.65 11.20 6.95
CA HIS A 23 -0.97 12.43 7.36
C HIS A 23 -0.46 13.22 6.15
N ALA A 24 0.12 12.56 5.14
CA ALA A 24 0.58 13.20 3.91
C ALA A 24 -0.57 13.82 3.12
N GLY A 25 -1.72 13.14 3.04
CA GLY A 25 -2.91 13.62 2.35
C GLY A 25 -3.35 15.02 2.81
N ARG A 26 -3.17 15.34 4.10
CA ARG A 26 -3.48 16.67 4.66
C ARG A 26 -2.51 17.77 4.24
N HIS A 27 -1.28 17.41 3.86
CA HIS A 27 -0.21 18.35 3.52
C HIS A 27 0.07 18.43 2.01
N LEU A 28 -0.42 17.47 1.23
CA LEU A 28 -0.33 17.54 -0.23
C LEU A 28 -1.07 18.77 -0.74
N ARG A 29 -0.41 19.52 -1.64
CA ARG A 29 -1.04 20.61 -2.39
C ARG A 29 -2.12 20.08 -3.33
N GLU A 30 -3.06 20.93 -3.70
CA GLU A 30 -4.03 20.63 -4.77
C GLU A 30 -3.29 20.29 -6.07
N GLY A 31 -3.84 19.34 -6.84
CA GLY A 31 -3.16 18.79 -8.02
C GLY A 31 -1.94 17.89 -7.71
N GLY A 32 -1.68 17.59 -6.43
CA GLY A 32 -0.58 16.75 -5.98
C GLY A 32 -0.70 15.28 -6.39
N SER A 33 0.29 14.48 -6.01
CA SER A 33 0.24 13.04 -6.24
C SER A 33 0.85 12.24 -5.10
N LEU A 34 0.23 11.09 -4.79
CA LEU A 34 0.72 10.09 -3.86
C LEU A 34 0.90 8.76 -4.59
N VAL A 35 2.06 8.13 -4.43
CA VAL A 35 2.38 6.84 -5.03
C VAL A 35 2.73 5.84 -3.95
N GLN A 36 2.06 4.69 -3.93
CA GLN A 36 2.36 3.59 -3.00
C GLN A 36 3.05 2.44 -3.73
N ILE A 37 3.98 1.77 -3.05
CA ILE A 37 4.67 0.59 -3.60
C ILE A 37 3.97 -0.67 -3.10
N SER A 38 3.10 -1.21 -3.94
CA SER A 38 2.47 -2.52 -3.79
C SER A 38 3.44 -3.64 -4.23
N SER A 39 2.92 -4.74 -4.75
CA SER A 39 3.68 -5.87 -5.29
C SER A 39 2.81 -6.68 -6.24
N LEU A 40 3.43 -7.40 -7.19
CA LEU A 40 2.82 -8.54 -7.88
C LEU A 40 2.05 -9.44 -6.90
N ASN A 41 2.63 -9.66 -5.72
CA ASN A 41 2.08 -10.52 -4.68
C ASN A 41 0.81 -9.96 -4.01
N GLY A 42 0.41 -8.72 -4.31
CA GLY A 42 -0.91 -8.21 -3.96
C GLY A 42 -2.05 -8.73 -4.86
N ARG A 43 -1.72 -9.40 -5.98
CA ARG A 43 -2.68 -9.99 -6.92
C ARG A 43 -2.42 -11.47 -7.19
N GLN A 44 -1.15 -11.89 -7.17
CA GLN A 44 -0.74 -13.27 -7.39
C GLN A 44 -0.23 -13.88 -6.07
N PRO A 45 -0.85 -14.94 -5.54
CA PRO A 45 -0.41 -15.55 -4.29
C PRO A 45 0.90 -16.33 -4.47
N ALA A 46 1.63 -16.51 -3.38
CA ALA A 46 2.74 -17.45 -3.31
C ALA A 46 2.85 -18.10 -1.92
N ALA A 47 3.26 -19.37 -1.91
CA ALA A 47 3.38 -20.16 -0.69
C ALA A 47 4.34 -19.50 0.31
N GLY A 48 3.96 -19.51 1.59
CA GLY A 48 4.76 -18.90 2.68
C GLY A 48 4.64 -17.38 2.81
N MET A 49 3.98 -16.67 1.88
CA MET A 49 3.88 -15.21 1.88
C MET A 49 2.51 -14.65 2.30
N SER A 50 1.76 -15.39 3.13
CA SER A 50 0.37 -15.02 3.47
C SER A 50 0.20 -13.60 4.02
N ALA A 51 1.04 -13.20 4.98
CA ALA A 51 0.99 -11.85 5.56
C ALA A 51 1.34 -10.77 4.53
N TYR A 52 2.40 -10.98 3.74
CA TYR A 52 2.86 -10.03 2.74
C TYR A 52 1.86 -9.87 1.59
N CYS A 53 1.35 -10.99 1.06
CA CYS A 53 0.29 -10.99 0.04
C CYS A 53 -0.96 -10.26 0.53
N ALA A 54 -1.44 -10.56 1.74
CA ALA A 54 -2.59 -9.89 2.33
C ALA A 54 -2.35 -8.38 2.50
N ALA A 55 -1.19 -7.99 3.01
CA ALA A 55 -0.83 -6.59 3.19
C ALA A 55 -0.80 -5.83 1.86
N LYS A 56 -0.16 -6.39 0.81
CA LYS A 56 -0.02 -5.73 -0.50
C LYS A 56 -1.34 -5.71 -1.30
N ALA A 57 -2.20 -6.71 -1.12
CA ALA A 57 -3.56 -6.68 -1.63
C ALA A 57 -4.37 -5.55 -0.94
N GLY A 58 -4.31 -5.47 0.38
CA GLY A 58 -4.93 -4.41 1.18
C GLY A 58 -4.44 -3.03 0.78
N LEU A 59 -3.12 -2.87 0.57
CA LEU A 59 -2.52 -1.62 0.12
C LEU A 59 -3.07 -1.17 -1.24
N SER A 60 -3.31 -2.12 -2.15
CA SER A 60 -3.86 -1.82 -3.48
C SER A 60 -5.31 -1.35 -3.41
N MET A 61 -6.10 -1.86 -2.46
CA MET A 61 -7.46 -1.36 -2.20
C MET A 61 -7.42 0.00 -1.50
N LEU A 62 -6.53 0.17 -0.52
CA LEU A 62 -6.32 1.43 0.18
C LEU A 62 -5.94 2.56 -0.79
N THR A 63 -5.08 2.29 -1.77
CA THR A 63 -4.74 3.24 -2.83
C THR A 63 -5.98 3.72 -3.58
N GLN A 64 -6.90 2.81 -3.93
CA GLN A 64 -8.12 3.16 -4.67
C GLN A 64 -9.07 4.01 -3.80
N VAL A 65 -9.24 3.65 -2.52
CA VAL A 65 -10.01 4.47 -1.57
C VAL A 65 -9.41 5.86 -1.42
N ALA A 66 -8.09 5.95 -1.22
CA ALA A 66 -7.40 7.24 -1.10
C ALA A 66 -7.52 8.10 -2.38
N ALA A 67 -7.54 7.48 -3.57
CA ALA A 67 -7.77 8.20 -4.83
C ALA A 67 -9.17 8.83 -4.87
N LEU A 68 -10.18 8.11 -4.40
CA LEU A 68 -11.56 8.62 -4.31
C LEU A 68 -11.67 9.75 -3.29
N GLU A 69 -11.07 9.58 -2.11
CA GLU A 69 -11.14 10.57 -1.02
C GLU A 69 -10.39 11.87 -1.34
N MET A 70 -9.25 11.77 -2.03
CA MET A 70 -8.40 12.94 -2.34
C MET A 70 -8.67 13.54 -3.72
N GLY A 71 -9.43 12.82 -4.57
CA GLY A 71 -9.81 13.24 -5.92
C GLY A 71 -10.48 14.63 -6.00
N PRO A 72 -11.40 15.01 -5.09
CA PRO A 72 -12.01 16.35 -5.09
C PRO A 72 -11.01 17.50 -4.98
N ARG A 73 -9.81 17.26 -4.43
CA ARG A 73 -8.70 18.23 -4.33
C ARG A 73 -7.75 18.17 -5.53
N GLY A 74 -8.10 17.43 -6.57
CA GLY A 74 -7.26 17.16 -7.74
C GLY A 74 -6.04 16.28 -7.43
N ILE A 75 -5.97 15.63 -6.27
CA ILE A 75 -4.82 14.81 -5.88
C ILE A 75 -4.98 13.41 -6.48
N ARG A 76 -3.96 12.95 -7.22
CA ARG A 76 -3.93 11.60 -7.80
C ARG A 76 -3.24 10.62 -6.87
N VAL A 77 -3.88 9.52 -6.56
CA VAL A 77 -3.29 8.43 -5.76
C VAL A 77 -3.20 7.17 -6.61
N ASN A 78 -2.00 6.59 -6.72
CA ASN A 78 -1.73 5.40 -7.54
C ASN A 78 -0.80 4.43 -6.82
N ALA A 79 -0.78 3.18 -7.28
CA ALA A 79 0.15 2.17 -6.78
C ALA A 79 0.97 1.57 -7.92
N VAL A 80 2.25 1.34 -7.65
CA VAL A 80 3.13 0.52 -8.50
C VAL A 80 3.21 -0.86 -7.89
N ALA A 81 3.07 -1.91 -8.70
CA ALA A 81 3.17 -3.30 -8.27
C ALA A 81 4.37 -3.97 -8.96
N PRO A 82 5.58 -3.90 -8.37
CA PRO A 82 6.75 -4.53 -8.96
C PRO A 82 6.60 -6.05 -9.05
N GLY A 83 7.12 -6.61 -10.14
CA GLY A 83 7.40 -8.04 -10.25
C GLY A 83 8.69 -8.42 -9.50
N PHE A 84 9.36 -9.48 -9.95
CA PHE A 84 10.67 -9.83 -9.41
C PHE A 84 11.71 -8.78 -9.82
N VAL A 85 12.40 -8.23 -8.83
CA VAL A 85 13.46 -7.24 -9.00
C VAL A 85 14.65 -7.67 -8.15
N HIS A 86 15.86 -7.58 -8.70
CA HIS A 86 17.07 -7.83 -7.92
C HIS A 86 17.34 -6.63 -6.99
N THR A 87 17.09 -6.82 -5.71
CA THR A 87 17.37 -5.85 -4.63
C THR A 87 18.24 -6.54 -3.56
N PRO A 88 18.88 -5.80 -2.63
CA PRO A 88 19.62 -6.40 -1.51
C PRO A 88 18.81 -7.42 -0.70
#